data_AF-A0A2X2VFR6-F1
#
_entry.id   AF-A0A2X2VFR6-F1
#
_cell.length_a   1.000
_cell.length_b   1.000
_cell.length_c   1.000
_cell.angle_alpha   90.00
_cell.angle_beta   90.00
_cell.angle_gamma   90.00
#
_symmetry.space_group_name_H-M   'P 1'
#
loop_
_entity.id
_entity.type
_entity.pdbx_description
1 polymer ?
#
loop_
_entity_poly.entity_id
_entity_poly.type
_entity_poly.pdbx_seq_one_letter_code
_entity_poly.pdbx_strand_id
1 'polypeptide(L)'
;MFKTRTMKYITVLSFSLLGILACTKAEHTPIEHDPIEHKPTEQKLEQKIKADTVITKSTIVLLGPDEQEIEEIKKKQGEDNFYTIADDANYYSAEIYEAVPKAVYSNYKTIDFPNENYVFDKRKSEDKWLVIDYKLGSKPTIYSLVDYYRHITEK
;
A
#
# COMPACT_ATOMS: atom_id res chain seq x y z
N MET A 1 -64.14 -28.61 9.26
CA MET A 1 -64.91 -27.61 8.47
C MET A 1 -63.92 -26.90 7.56
N PHE A 2 -64.06 -27.02 6.23
CA PHE A 2 -63.08 -26.48 5.27
C PHE A 2 -63.23 -24.96 5.06
N LYS A 3 -62.11 -24.26 4.87
CA LYS A 3 -62.07 -23.13 3.91
C LYS A 3 -60.66 -22.91 3.36
N THR A 4 -60.46 -23.33 2.11
CA THR A 4 -59.31 -22.96 1.27
C THR A 4 -59.50 -21.54 0.71
N ARG A 5 -58.40 -20.86 0.36
CA ARG A 5 -58.43 -19.89 -0.74
C ARG A 5 -57.10 -19.84 -1.50
N THR A 6 -57.20 -19.67 -2.80
CA THR A 6 -56.17 -19.88 -3.83
C THR A 6 -55.39 -18.62 -4.18
N MET A 7 -54.06 -18.76 -4.34
CA MET A 7 -53.25 -18.46 -5.55
C MET A 7 -53.83 -17.49 -6.60
N LYS A 8 -52.99 -16.57 -7.17
CA LYS A 8 -52.70 -16.44 -8.63
C LYS A 8 -51.80 -15.24 -9.08
N TYR A 9 -50.86 -15.57 -10.00
CA TYR A 9 -50.24 -14.80 -11.11
C TYR A 9 -49.49 -13.47 -10.85
N ILE A 10 -48.19 -13.34 -11.20
CA ILE A 10 -47.50 -13.24 -12.53
C ILE A 10 -47.74 -11.89 -13.25
N THR A 11 -46.65 -11.12 -13.42
CA THR A 11 -46.35 -10.35 -14.65
C THR A 11 -44.84 -10.29 -14.90
N VAL A 12 -44.43 -10.45 -16.16
CA VAL A 12 -43.06 -10.25 -16.70
C VAL A 12 -43.06 -8.98 -17.54
N LEU A 13 -41.93 -8.25 -17.65
CA LEU A 13 -41.46 -7.39 -18.77
C LEU A 13 -40.29 -6.51 -18.23
N SER A 14 -39.38 -5.92 -19.00
CA SER A 14 -38.76 -6.22 -20.31
C SER A 14 -37.77 -5.07 -20.64
N PHE A 15 -36.61 -5.40 -21.20
CA PHE A 15 -35.69 -4.56 -22.02
C PHE A 15 -35.80 -3.02 -22.01
N SER A 16 -34.64 -2.36 -21.88
CA SER A 16 -34.14 -1.43 -22.92
C SER A 16 -32.62 -1.24 -22.85
N LEU A 17 -31.95 -1.53 -23.96
CA LEU A 17 -30.57 -1.11 -24.27
C LEU A 17 -30.63 0.23 -25.05
N LEU A 18 -29.46 0.79 -25.44
CA LEU A 18 -29.18 2.11 -26.09
C LEU A 18 -28.89 3.23 -25.09
N GLY A 19 -27.74 3.93 -25.08
CA GLY A 19 -26.50 3.77 -25.86
C GLY A 19 -26.35 4.71 -27.06
N ILE A 20 -25.68 5.85 -26.87
CA ILE A 20 -25.02 6.65 -27.94
C ILE A 20 -23.75 7.30 -27.37
N LEU A 21 -22.57 7.04 -27.96
CA LEU A 21 -21.38 7.89 -27.80
C LEU A 21 -21.47 9.06 -28.78
N ALA A 22 -21.08 10.27 -28.34
CA ALA A 22 -20.87 11.41 -29.22
C ALA A 22 -19.44 11.94 -29.09
N CYS A 23 -18.54 11.43 -29.93
CA CYS A 23 -17.28 12.10 -30.26
C CYS A 23 -17.47 12.85 -31.58
N THR A 24 -17.07 14.12 -31.62
CA THR A 24 -16.86 14.86 -32.88
C THR A 24 -15.38 15.25 -33.00
N LYS A 25 -14.83 15.06 -34.21
CA LYS A 25 -13.42 15.28 -34.56
C LYS A 25 -13.28 16.56 -35.40
N ALA A 26 -12.05 17.04 -35.53
CA ALA A 26 -11.65 18.41 -35.80
C ALA A 26 -11.22 18.68 -37.26
N GLU A 27 -10.16 19.52 -37.38
CA GLU A 27 -9.41 20.01 -38.54
C GLU A 27 -10.06 21.23 -39.27
N HIS A 28 -9.38 22.33 -39.65
CA HIS A 28 -7.93 22.62 -39.64
C HIS A 28 -7.53 24.02 -39.04
N THR A 29 -6.99 24.98 -39.81
CA THR A 29 -6.30 26.24 -39.38
C THR A 29 -6.18 27.22 -40.61
N PRO A 30 -5.79 28.52 -40.51
CA PRO A 30 -4.36 28.97 -40.37
C PRO A 30 -4.11 30.28 -39.52
N ILE A 31 -2.99 30.42 -38.76
CA ILE A 31 -1.72 31.19 -39.01
C ILE A 31 -1.94 32.74 -39.10
N GLU A 32 -1.28 33.67 -38.39
CA GLU A 32 0.16 33.82 -38.04
C GLU A 32 0.46 34.76 -36.82
N HIS A 33 1.76 34.87 -36.47
CA HIS A 33 2.51 35.87 -35.66
C HIS A 33 2.83 35.65 -34.15
N ASP A 34 4.12 35.35 -33.90
CA ASP A 34 4.88 35.41 -32.63
C ASP A 34 5.06 36.87 -32.11
N PRO A 35 5.34 37.10 -30.81
CA PRO A 35 6.71 36.90 -30.28
C PRO A 35 6.81 36.01 -29.02
N ILE A 36 7.98 35.40 -28.88
CA ILE A 36 8.42 34.56 -27.76
C ILE A 36 8.35 35.33 -26.42
N GLU A 37 7.58 34.82 -25.46
CA GLU A 37 7.67 35.22 -24.04
C GLU A 37 8.12 34.06 -23.15
N HIS A 38 8.92 34.37 -22.13
CA HIS A 38 9.67 33.37 -21.38
C HIS A 38 8.81 32.59 -20.39
N LYS A 39 8.89 31.25 -20.49
CA LYS A 39 8.52 30.28 -19.46
C LYS A 39 8.80 30.76 -18.02
N PRO A 40 7.85 30.48 -17.11
CA PRO A 40 8.16 29.67 -15.94
C PRO A 40 7.88 28.22 -16.31
N THR A 41 8.92 27.41 -16.47
CA THR A 41 8.70 25.96 -16.31
C THR A 41 8.49 25.81 -14.83
N GLU A 42 7.28 25.44 -14.39
CA GLU A 42 7.09 24.94 -13.03
C GLU A 42 7.96 23.69 -12.91
N GLN A 43 9.18 23.90 -12.43
CA GLN A 43 9.94 22.88 -11.75
C GLN A 43 9.09 22.54 -10.54
N LYS A 44 8.24 21.52 -10.71
CA LYS A 44 7.68 20.74 -9.62
C LYS A 44 8.89 20.24 -8.85
N LEU A 45 9.30 21.04 -7.86
CA LEU A 45 10.32 20.69 -6.91
C LEU A 45 9.79 19.42 -6.25
N GLU A 46 10.31 18.27 -6.65
CA GLU A 46 10.05 17.03 -5.93
C GLU A 46 10.53 17.30 -4.51
N GLN A 47 9.59 17.56 -3.61
CA GLN A 47 9.88 17.71 -2.19
C GLN A 47 10.48 16.39 -1.76
N LYS A 48 11.82 16.34 -1.73
CA LYS A 48 12.59 15.17 -1.35
C LYS A 48 12.06 14.77 0.03
N ILE A 49 11.28 13.70 0.06
CA ILE A 49 10.60 13.28 1.27
C ILE A 49 11.69 13.04 2.30
N LYS A 50 11.67 13.83 3.38
CA LYS A 50 12.64 13.69 4.45
C LYS A 50 12.45 12.30 5.04
N ALA A 51 13.50 11.49 5.04
CA ALA A 51 13.47 10.19 5.70
C ALA A 51 13.29 10.38 7.21
N ASP A 52 12.53 9.48 7.82
CA ASP A 52 12.31 9.47 9.28
C ASP A 52 13.59 9.04 10.01
N THR A 53 14.38 8.16 9.36
CA THR A 53 15.69 7.72 9.84
C THR A 53 16.64 7.38 8.68
N VAL A 54 17.93 7.23 9.02
CA VAL A 54 19.00 6.84 8.10
C VAL A 54 19.73 5.62 8.69
N ILE A 55 19.85 4.55 7.91
CA ILE A 55 20.49 3.30 8.35
C ILE A 55 21.77 3.06 7.54
N THR A 56 22.91 3.03 8.24
CA THR A 56 24.26 2.94 7.64
C THR A 56 25.03 1.67 8.00
N LYS A 57 24.41 0.75 8.76
CA LYS A 57 25.00 -0.51 9.23
C LYS A 57 23.98 -1.64 9.13
N SER A 58 24.45 -2.86 8.88
CA SER A 58 23.61 -4.05 8.85
C SER A 58 22.73 -4.16 10.09
N THR A 59 21.43 -4.35 9.90
CA THR A 59 20.42 -4.42 10.97
C THR A 59 19.16 -5.08 10.44
N ILE A 60 18.28 -5.50 11.34
CA ILE A 60 16.96 -6.02 11.02
C ILE A 60 15.95 -5.08 11.67
N VAL A 61 15.01 -4.55 10.88
CA VAL A 61 13.99 -3.61 11.35
C VAL A 61 12.62 -4.26 11.23
N LEU A 62 11.89 -4.34 12.34
CA LEU A 62 10.47 -4.70 12.35
C LEU A 62 9.68 -3.39 12.31
N LEU A 63 8.86 -3.23 11.27
CA LEU A 63 7.97 -2.09 11.11
C LEU A 63 6.54 -2.49 11.43
N GLY A 64 5.94 -1.84 12.42
CA GLY A 64 4.50 -1.93 12.72
C GLY A 64 3.72 -0.75 12.10
N PRO A 65 2.39 -0.85 11.96
CA PRO A 65 1.53 0.26 11.54
C PRO A 65 1.51 1.38 12.58
N ASP A 66 1.29 2.61 12.14
CA ASP A 66 0.91 3.71 13.03
C ASP A 66 -0.61 3.82 13.21
N GLU A 67 -1.08 4.77 14.02
CA GLU A 67 -2.51 4.95 14.32
C GLU A 67 -3.36 5.17 13.05
N GLN A 68 -2.86 5.94 12.08
CA GLN A 68 -3.57 6.17 10.82
C GLN A 68 -3.64 4.87 10.00
N GLU A 69 -2.52 4.15 9.87
CA GLU A 69 -2.49 2.88 9.16
C GLU A 69 -3.38 1.82 9.84
N ILE A 70 -3.47 1.80 11.17
CA ILE A 70 -4.40 0.93 11.93
C ILE A 70 -5.86 1.21 11.55
N GLU A 71 -6.29 2.47 11.57
CA GLU A 71 -7.67 2.83 11.23
C GLU A 71 -7.99 2.60 9.74
N GLU A 72 -7.02 2.78 8.85
CA GLU A 72 -7.14 2.40 7.43
C GLU A 72 -7.29 0.88 7.25
N ILE A 73 -6.56 0.05 8.01
CA ILE A 73 -6.68 -1.41 7.97
C ILE A 73 -8.05 -1.85 8.52
N LYS A 74 -8.47 -1.37 9.70
CA LYS A 74 -9.80 -1.67 10.27
C LYS A 74 -10.92 -1.34 9.29
N LYS A 75 -10.85 -0.16 8.66
CA LYS A 75 -11.83 0.27 7.64
C LYS A 75 -11.82 -0.60 6.39
N LYS A 76 -10.66 -1.12 5.97
CA LYS A 76 -10.51 -1.96 4.76
C LYS A 76 -10.92 -3.41 5.01
N GLN A 77 -10.56 -3.99 6.15
CA GLN A 77 -10.69 -5.42 6.44
C GLN A 77 -11.87 -5.77 7.36
N GLY A 78 -12.41 -4.79 8.10
CA GLY A 78 -13.31 -5.03 9.23
C GLY A 78 -12.54 -5.18 10.54
N GLU A 79 -13.17 -4.80 11.65
CA GLU A 79 -12.53 -4.73 12.97
C GLU A 79 -12.17 -6.11 13.53
N ASP A 80 -13.04 -7.11 13.41
CA ASP A 80 -12.76 -8.50 13.84
C ASP A 80 -11.54 -9.10 13.09
N ASN A 81 -11.46 -8.86 11.78
CA ASN A 81 -10.33 -9.30 10.95
C ASN A 81 -9.04 -8.55 11.31
N PHE A 82 -9.13 -7.25 11.64
CA PHE A 82 -7.98 -6.48 12.11
C PHE A 82 -7.38 -7.10 13.39
N TYR A 83 -8.21 -7.49 14.37
CA TYR A 83 -7.70 -8.11 15.59
C TYR A 83 -7.05 -9.48 15.34
N THR A 84 -7.59 -10.29 14.42
CA THR A 84 -6.96 -11.55 14.01
C THR A 84 -5.58 -11.30 13.37
N ILE A 85 -5.49 -10.36 12.42
CA ILE A 85 -4.23 -9.99 11.75
C ILE A 85 -3.22 -9.42 12.76
N ALA A 86 -3.68 -8.62 13.73
CA ALA A 86 -2.83 -8.03 14.75
C ALA A 86 -2.29 -9.10 15.74
N ASP A 87 -3.07 -10.13 16.06
CA ASP A 87 -2.63 -11.24 16.92
C ASP A 87 -1.55 -12.08 16.22
N ASP A 88 -1.79 -12.48 14.97
CA ASP A 88 -0.78 -13.13 14.11
C ASP A 88 0.50 -12.28 14.02
N ALA A 89 0.35 -10.97 13.75
CA ALA A 89 1.50 -10.06 13.64
C ALA A 89 2.28 -9.92 14.95
N ASN A 90 1.61 -9.91 16.10
CA ASN A 90 2.25 -9.90 17.41
C ASN A 90 3.00 -11.21 17.68
N TYR A 91 2.40 -12.36 17.36
CA TYR A 91 3.02 -13.68 17.48
C TYR A 91 4.32 -13.75 16.68
N TYR A 92 4.27 -13.52 15.37
CA TYR A 92 5.47 -13.58 14.53
C TYR A 92 6.51 -12.51 14.90
N SER A 93 6.09 -11.32 15.33
CA SER A 93 7.03 -10.29 15.80
C SER A 93 7.78 -10.72 17.06
N ALA A 94 7.12 -11.42 17.98
CA ALA A 94 7.74 -11.96 19.19
C ALA A 94 8.76 -13.06 18.84
N GLU A 95 8.35 -14.06 18.05
CA GLU A 95 9.23 -15.16 17.60
C GLU A 95 10.49 -14.63 16.86
N ILE A 96 10.31 -13.65 15.97
CA ILE A 96 11.42 -13.00 15.26
C ILE A 96 12.32 -12.22 16.24
N TYR A 97 11.75 -11.55 17.24
CA TYR A 97 12.52 -10.80 18.23
C TYR A 97 13.35 -11.72 19.14
N GLU A 98 12.82 -12.87 19.55
CA GLU A 98 13.57 -13.87 20.31
C GLU A 98 14.71 -14.49 19.48
N ALA A 99 14.46 -14.81 18.21
CA ALA A 99 15.48 -15.32 17.30
C ALA A 99 16.52 -14.25 16.89
N VAL A 100 16.13 -12.96 16.90
CA VAL A 100 16.95 -11.81 16.48
C VAL A 100 16.90 -10.70 17.55
N PRO A 101 17.56 -10.88 18.71
CA PRO A 101 17.46 -9.96 19.86
C PRO A 101 18.12 -8.58 19.66
N LYS A 102 18.63 -8.29 18.45
CA LYS A 102 19.16 -6.99 18.03
C LYS A 102 18.30 -6.30 16.98
N ALA A 103 17.13 -6.85 16.67
CA ALA A 103 16.20 -6.21 15.75
C ALA A 103 15.60 -4.94 16.35
N VAL A 104 15.37 -3.93 15.51
CA VAL A 104 14.82 -2.63 15.90
C VAL A 104 13.34 -2.62 15.58
N TYR A 105 12.47 -2.51 16.58
CA TYR A 105 11.05 -2.25 16.37
C TYR A 105 10.80 -0.74 16.14
N SER A 106 10.01 -0.39 15.13
CA SER A 106 9.71 1.01 14.79
C SER A 106 8.40 1.15 13.99
N ASN A 107 7.96 2.39 13.81
CA ASN A 107 6.89 2.81 12.91
C ASN A 107 7.38 3.72 11.76
N TYR A 108 8.70 3.73 11.46
CA TYR A 108 9.27 4.52 10.37
C TYR A 108 8.54 4.27 9.02
N LYS A 109 8.14 5.34 8.35
CA LYS A 109 7.50 5.31 7.03
C LYS A 109 8.51 5.43 5.90
N THR A 110 9.56 6.24 6.08
CA THR A 110 10.62 6.47 5.08
C THR A 110 11.99 6.23 5.71
N ILE A 111 12.80 5.35 5.11
CA ILE A 111 14.13 4.98 5.61
C ILE A 111 15.15 5.15 4.48
N ASP A 112 16.21 5.93 4.74
CA ASP A 112 17.33 6.11 3.81
C ASP A 112 18.46 5.12 4.10
N PHE A 113 18.88 4.37 3.07
CA PHE A 113 20.03 3.46 3.07
C PHE A 113 21.08 4.04 2.10
N PRO A 114 21.88 5.02 2.55
CA PRO A 114 22.72 5.81 1.65
C PRO A 114 23.88 5.03 1.04
N ASN A 115 24.36 3.97 1.70
CA ASN A 115 25.45 3.13 1.19
C ASN A 115 25.04 2.34 -0.07
N GLU A 116 23.74 2.09 -0.26
CA GLU A 116 23.15 1.36 -1.38
C GLU A 116 22.36 2.28 -2.33
N ASN A 117 22.36 3.60 -2.08
CA ASN A 117 21.55 4.58 -2.79
C ASN A 117 20.07 4.17 -2.87
N TYR A 118 19.51 3.71 -1.76
CA TYR A 118 18.15 3.18 -1.70
C TYR A 118 17.32 3.85 -0.60
N VAL A 119 16.13 4.31 -0.95
CA VAL A 119 15.14 4.83 0.01
C VAL A 119 13.94 3.89 0.03
N PHE A 120 13.67 3.31 1.20
CA PHE A 120 12.45 2.57 1.46
C PHE A 120 11.31 3.54 1.79
N ASP A 121 10.11 3.25 1.29
CA ASP A 121 8.89 4.02 1.54
C ASP A 121 7.71 3.08 1.80
N LYS A 122 7.36 2.92 3.07
CA LYS A 122 6.31 2.04 3.59
C LYS A 122 4.94 2.33 2.98
N ARG A 123 4.67 3.58 2.58
CA ARG A 123 3.38 3.97 1.98
C ARG A 123 3.13 3.29 0.63
N LYS A 124 4.19 2.80 -0.02
CA LYS A 124 4.12 2.03 -1.29
C LYS A 124 3.90 0.53 -1.07
N SER A 125 3.93 0.05 0.18
CA SER A 125 3.61 -1.32 0.56
C SER A 125 2.13 -1.46 0.87
N GLU A 126 1.52 -2.57 0.45
CA GLU A 126 0.18 -2.95 0.92
C GLU A 126 0.21 -3.38 2.39
N ASP A 127 1.15 -4.25 2.75
CA ASP A 127 1.39 -4.71 4.11
C ASP A 127 2.01 -3.62 4.98
N LYS A 128 1.50 -3.50 6.21
CA LYS A 128 1.94 -2.50 7.21
C LYS A 128 2.73 -3.09 8.37
N TRP A 129 2.76 -4.41 8.48
CA TRP A 129 3.74 -5.16 9.28
C TRP A 129 4.79 -5.76 8.35
N LEU A 130 6.04 -5.32 8.48
CA LEU A 130 7.12 -5.69 7.57
C LEU A 130 8.42 -5.96 8.33
N VAL A 131 9.27 -6.82 7.79
CA VAL A 131 10.67 -6.94 8.19
C VAL A 131 11.57 -6.42 7.08
N ILE A 132 12.54 -5.58 7.46
CA ILE A 132 13.65 -5.18 6.59
C ILE A 132 14.91 -5.88 7.11
N ASP A 133 15.40 -6.87 6.36
CA ASP A 133 16.74 -7.43 6.58
C ASP A 133 17.73 -6.64 5.73
N TYR A 134 18.55 -5.83 6.39
CA TYR A 134 19.57 -5.02 5.74
C TYR A 134 20.97 -5.53 6.08
N LYS A 135 21.75 -5.82 5.03
CA LYS A 135 23.16 -6.20 5.10
C LYS A 135 23.96 -5.17 4.31
N LEU A 136 24.91 -4.50 4.96
CA LEU A 136 25.76 -3.48 4.35
C LEU A 136 26.44 -4.00 3.07
N GLY A 137 26.36 -3.22 1.99
CA GLY A 137 26.82 -3.60 0.66
C GLY A 137 25.81 -4.43 -0.13
N SER A 138 24.56 -4.54 0.34
CA SER A 138 23.45 -5.19 -0.36
C SER A 138 22.16 -4.43 -0.12
N LYS A 139 21.36 -4.26 -1.19
CA LYS A 139 20.06 -3.60 -1.11
C LYS A 139 19.19 -4.33 -0.04
N PRO A 140 18.49 -3.60 0.85
CA PRO A 140 17.65 -4.23 1.86
C PRO A 140 16.60 -5.15 1.26
N THR A 141 16.39 -6.32 1.88
CA THR A 141 15.34 -7.26 1.51
C THR A 141 14.13 -7.03 2.42
N ILE A 142 12.95 -6.93 1.82
CA ILE A 142 11.68 -6.67 2.51
C ILE A 142 10.88 -7.97 2.55
N TYR A 143 10.36 -8.32 3.72
CA TYR A 143 9.55 -9.52 3.96
C TYR A 143 8.26 -9.16 4.69
N SER A 144 7.23 -10.00 4.54
CA SER A 144 6.18 -10.10 5.56
C SER A 144 6.76 -10.70 6.85
N LEU A 145 6.06 -10.57 7.99
CA LEU A 145 6.47 -11.22 9.22
C LEU A 145 6.53 -12.76 9.05
N VAL A 146 5.54 -13.36 8.39
CA VAL A 146 5.47 -14.81 8.17
C VAL A 146 6.65 -15.30 7.32
N ASP A 147 6.95 -14.62 6.22
CA ASP A 147 8.05 -15.01 5.33
C ASP A 147 9.41 -14.87 6.02
N TYR A 148 9.59 -13.85 6.87
CA TYR A 148 10.83 -13.70 7.63
C TYR A 148 10.98 -14.75 8.73
N TYR A 149 9.90 -15.04 9.47
CA TYR A 149 9.88 -16.11 10.46
C TYR A 149 10.24 -17.46 9.83
N ARG A 150 9.66 -17.78 8.66
CA ARG A 150 10.01 -18.99 7.90
C ARG A 150 11.45 -18.96 7.39
N HIS A 151 11.93 -17.82 6.90
CA HIS A 151 13.32 -17.65 6.45
C HIS A 151 14.36 -17.95 7.54
N ILE A 152 14.06 -17.63 8.81
CA ILE A 152 14.99 -17.87 9.92
C ILE A 152 14.83 -19.24 10.58
N THR A 153 13.69 -19.91 10.43
CA THR A 153 13.38 -21.22 11.05
C THR A 153 13.50 -22.43 10.09
N GLU A 154 13.11 -22.31 8.82
CA GLU A 154 13.02 -23.41 7.84
C GLU A 154 14.30 -23.56 6.97
N LYS A 155 15.49 -23.51 7.58
CA LYS A 155 16.79 -23.50 6.89
C LYS A 155 17.11 -24.76 6.07
#